data_AF-I0YJS3-F1
#
_entry.id   AF-I0YJS3-F1
#
_cell.length_a   1.000
_cell.length_b   1.000
_cell.length_c   1.000
_cell.angle_alpha   90.00
_cell.angle_beta   90.00
_cell.angle_gamma   90.00
#
_symmetry.space_group_name_H-M   'P 1'
#
loop_
_entity.id
_entity.type
_entity.pdbx_description
1 polymer ?
#
loop_
_entity_poly.entity_id
_entity_poly.type
_entity_poly.pdbx_seq_one_letter_code
_entity_poly.pdbx_strand_id
1 'polypeptide(L)'
;MADGNIDDEAHSCLPPEGSAGETPSAVLSWAPTSESQESIGALHRVYNDFEKICSGFWAANMIRTVDNGDMRCPENTMRVFARSHVTHCVGRITEAIVLDKGRPDVAAAVMMQLLEDGDADVAANMASAPVKRGKPAASFRVFDLMMREGESAAAADVLFHIVREGDAPVVADLLTALVMLGELKHARDVAALLIARGRHGAELAEALGWMIRVGEAAAVAEIVAAVVKAGGLVLACDPPVAAVVLGGAAPGQSPVLELIRMGHVDVVAKICGEVICQKRLDLVCGCFEALADSGRPDAVTEVVQILAMLHRPAVIAQIVAELVGRQRLDLAASCLAALLHGELLWAAAATEDHMAAARVELELSRRGLEAQMVHTSMLLIRGGKVEEWAAIAGELLRMGETAAVAERVAALMDVIGPYLTSSAVAFLAHRTSARAVAQLLLELWASGRNHAASELLAAVANRSPKIARNAVILMGQAPSVAAILVRLAGTGHTDAVVRINRAVRAIGRSTNRHSMTTV
;
A
#
# COMPACT_ATOMS: atom_id res chain seq x y z
N MET A 1 -52.30 18.03 -19.43
CA MET A 1 -53.64 18.28 -20.01
C MET A 1 -53.60 17.68 -21.39
N ALA A 2 -54.64 16.94 -21.78
CA ALA A 2 -54.53 15.71 -22.61
C ALA A 2 -53.74 14.61 -21.85
N ASP A 3 -54.16 13.35 -21.72
CA ASP A 3 -55.02 12.43 -22.54
C ASP A 3 -54.30 11.89 -23.78
N GLY A 4 -54.40 10.61 -24.18
CA GLY A 4 -55.06 9.44 -23.57
C GLY A 4 -55.19 8.24 -24.56
N ASN A 5 -55.47 7.03 -24.06
CA ASN A 5 -55.73 5.74 -24.77
C ASN A 5 -54.52 5.05 -25.48
N ILE A 6 -54.27 3.72 -25.38
CA ILE A 6 -55.09 2.46 -25.55
C ILE A 6 -55.32 2.14 -27.04
N ASP A 7 -55.15 0.92 -27.56
CA ASP A 7 -54.86 -0.44 -27.01
C ASP A 7 -53.37 -0.87 -27.23
N ASP A 8 -52.75 -1.98 -26.74
CA ASP A 8 -53.08 -3.18 -25.91
C ASP A 8 -53.52 -4.52 -26.60
N GLU A 9 -52.57 -5.42 -26.98
CA GLU A 9 -52.81 -6.86 -27.26
C GLU A 9 -51.52 -7.74 -27.25
N ALA A 10 -51.39 -8.73 -26.33
CA ALA A 10 -50.45 -9.86 -26.43
C ALA A 10 -50.75 -10.97 -25.38
N HIS A 11 -51.40 -12.08 -25.79
CA HIS A 11 -51.78 -13.15 -24.86
C HIS A 11 -50.64 -14.10 -24.47
N SER A 12 -50.77 -14.68 -23.27
CA SER A 12 -49.96 -15.76 -22.74
C SER A 12 -50.16 -17.11 -23.46
N CYS A 13 -49.15 -17.98 -23.42
CA CYS A 13 -49.30 -19.37 -22.93
C CYS A 13 -47.95 -20.10 -22.81
N LEU A 14 -47.79 -20.83 -21.70
CA LEU A 14 -46.76 -21.86 -21.53
C LEU A 14 -47.29 -23.22 -22.00
N PRO A 15 -46.49 -24.08 -22.65
CA PRO A 15 -46.74 -25.52 -22.73
C PRO A 15 -46.17 -26.26 -21.50
N PRO A 16 -46.71 -27.45 -21.13
CA PRO A 16 -46.49 -28.07 -19.81
C PRO A 16 -45.46 -29.21 -19.79
N GLU A 17 -45.18 -29.72 -18.58
CA GLU A 17 -44.37 -30.91 -18.34
C GLU A 17 -45.09 -32.23 -18.70
N GLY A 18 -44.33 -33.23 -19.14
CA GLY A 18 -44.59 -34.64 -18.81
C GLY A 18 -45.46 -35.49 -19.75
N SER A 19 -44.81 -36.21 -20.67
CA SER A 19 -45.19 -37.58 -20.99
C SER A 19 -43.97 -38.40 -21.44
N ALA A 20 -43.99 -39.71 -21.22
CA ALA A 20 -42.83 -40.57 -21.45
C ALA A 20 -42.72 -41.01 -22.92
N GLY A 21 -41.51 -40.91 -23.49
CA GLY A 21 -41.17 -41.48 -24.78
C GLY A 21 -39.74 -42.03 -24.74
N GLU A 22 -39.58 -43.32 -24.99
CA GLU A 22 -38.28 -43.99 -24.97
C GLU A 22 -37.41 -43.48 -26.13
N THR A 23 -36.27 -42.86 -25.81
CA THR A 23 -35.20 -42.63 -26.77
C THR A 23 -33.93 -43.31 -26.24
N PRO A 24 -33.29 -44.22 -27.01
CA PRO A 24 -32.14 -44.97 -26.51
C PRO A 24 -30.94 -44.04 -26.34
N SER A 25 -30.35 -44.04 -25.15
CA SER A 25 -29.14 -43.25 -24.83
C SER A 25 -27.91 -43.84 -25.52
N ALA A 26 -27.82 -43.61 -26.83
CA ALA A 26 -26.65 -43.90 -27.65
C ALA A 26 -25.67 -42.72 -27.58
N VAL A 27 -25.12 -42.46 -26.40
CA VAL A 27 -23.92 -41.60 -26.24
C VAL A 27 -22.74 -42.33 -26.85
N LEU A 28 -22.63 -42.24 -28.18
CA LEU A 28 -21.48 -42.73 -28.93
C LEU A 28 -20.28 -41.87 -28.55
N SER A 29 -19.48 -42.34 -27.60
CA SER A 29 -18.14 -41.83 -27.35
C SER A 29 -17.27 -42.15 -28.57
N TRP A 30 -17.27 -41.26 -29.57
CA TRP A 30 -16.37 -41.28 -30.71
C TRP A 30 -14.93 -40.96 -30.25
N ALA A 31 -14.32 -41.89 -29.53
CA ALA A 31 -12.88 -41.96 -29.41
C ALA A 31 -12.34 -42.31 -30.81
N PRO A 32 -11.55 -41.44 -31.46
CA PRO A 32 -11.04 -41.71 -32.80
C PRO A 32 -10.15 -42.96 -32.79
N THR A 33 -10.38 -43.87 -33.73
CA THR A 33 -9.57 -45.09 -33.89
C THR A 33 -8.11 -44.75 -34.21
N SER A 34 -7.17 -45.65 -33.91
CA SER A 34 -5.74 -45.42 -34.14
C SER A 34 -5.42 -45.01 -35.59
N GLU A 35 -6.00 -45.68 -36.59
CA GLU A 35 -5.83 -45.33 -38.01
C GLU A 35 -6.34 -43.92 -38.34
N SER A 36 -7.42 -43.46 -37.68
CA SER A 36 -7.93 -42.11 -37.85
C SER A 36 -7.02 -41.07 -37.18
N GLN A 37 -6.43 -41.38 -36.02
CA GLN A 37 -5.42 -40.52 -35.38
C GLN A 37 -4.14 -40.44 -36.21
N GLU A 38 -3.67 -41.55 -36.78
CA GLU A 38 -2.50 -41.57 -37.69
C GLU A 38 -2.77 -40.79 -38.98
N SER A 39 -3.97 -40.90 -39.54
CA SER A 39 -4.40 -40.16 -40.74
C SER A 39 -4.48 -38.65 -40.48
N ILE A 40 -5.05 -38.24 -39.35
CA ILE A 40 -5.06 -36.84 -38.90
C ILE A 40 -3.63 -36.34 -38.68
N GLY A 41 -2.77 -37.13 -38.04
CA GLY A 41 -1.36 -36.82 -37.85
C GLY A 41 -0.57 -36.72 -39.16
N ALA A 42 -0.91 -37.52 -40.18
CA ALA A 42 -0.33 -37.42 -41.52
C ALA A 42 -0.73 -36.10 -42.21
N LEU A 43 -2.02 -35.75 -42.22
CA LEU A 43 -2.50 -34.48 -42.77
C LEU A 43 -1.90 -33.27 -42.04
N HIS A 44 -1.80 -33.34 -40.71
CA HIS A 44 -1.23 -32.27 -39.89
C HIS A 44 0.29 -32.06 -40.15
N ARG A 45 1.02 -33.14 -40.50
CA ARG A 45 2.42 -33.04 -40.97
C ARG A 45 2.51 -32.38 -42.35
N VAL A 46 1.75 -32.85 -43.34
CA VAL A 46 1.73 -32.28 -44.71
C VAL A 46 1.37 -30.78 -44.68
N TYR A 47 0.40 -30.38 -43.85
CA TYR A 47 0.04 -28.97 -43.67
C TYR A 47 1.19 -28.14 -43.06
N ASN A 48 1.87 -28.66 -42.04
CA ASN A 48 3.03 -28.00 -41.44
C ASN A 48 4.22 -27.85 -42.39
N ASP A 49 4.48 -28.84 -43.24
CA ASP A 49 5.54 -28.78 -44.25
C ASP A 49 5.19 -27.79 -45.36
N PHE A 50 3.93 -27.74 -45.81
CA PHE A 50 3.44 -26.73 -46.74
C PHE A 50 3.55 -25.30 -46.15
N GLU A 51 3.09 -25.08 -44.92
CA GLU A 51 3.26 -23.81 -44.20
C GLU A 51 4.74 -23.39 -44.15
N LYS A 52 5.64 -24.33 -43.84
CA LYS A 52 7.08 -24.07 -43.73
C LYS A 52 7.70 -23.69 -45.07
N ILE A 53 7.34 -24.38 -46.16
CA ILE A 53 7.80 -24.06 -47.52
C ILE A 53 7.30 -22.68 -47.96
N CYS A 54 6.01 -22.39 -47.79
CA CYS A 54 5.44 -21.09 -48.14
C CYS A 54 6.03 -19.94 -47.31
N SER A 55 6.18 -20.13 -46.00
CA SER A 55 6.76 -19.11 -45.11
C SER A 55 8.24 -18.86 -45.43
N GLY A 56 9.00 -19.91 -45.75
CA GLY A 56 10.39 -19.79 -46.20
C GLY A 56 10.54 -19.08 -47.55
N PHE A 57 9.60 -19.28 -48.48
CA PHE A 57 9.53 -18.53 -49.73
C PHE A 57 9.23 -17.04 -49.51
N TRP A 58 8.20 -16.72 -48.72
CA TRP A 58 7.85 -15.32 -48.41
C TRP A 58 8.98 -14.62 -47.65
N ALA A 59 9.57 -15.25 -46.64
CA ALA A 59 10.74 -14.73 -45.94
C ALA A 59 11.92 -14.43 -46.87
N ALA A 60 12.27 -15.37 -47.76
CA ALA A 60 13.37 -15.17 -48.71
C ALA A 60 13.06 -14.06 -49.74
N ASN A 61 11.80 -13.90 -50.15
CA ASN A 61 11.40 -12.81 -51.03
C ASN A 61 11.46 -11.45 -50.31
N MET A 62 10.93 -11.37 -49.08
CA MET A 62 10.94 -10.15 -48.26
C MET A 62 12.36 -9.66 -47.99
N ILE A 63 13.25 -10.55 -47.56
CA ILE A 63 14.67 -10.24 -47.34
C ILE A 63 15.29 -9.65 -48.62
N ARG A 64 15.09 -10.31 -49.77
CA ARG A 64 15.60 -9.84 -51.06
C ARG A 64 15.04 -8.46 -51.48
N THR A 65 13.79 -8.14 -51.17
CA THR A 65 13.21 -6.82 -51.48
C THR A 65 13.74 -5.72 -50.55
N VAL A 66 13.91 -6.00 -49.25
CA VAL A 66 14.55 -5.05 -48.31
C VAL A 66 16.02 -4.83 -48.68
N ASP A 67 16.76 -5.89 -49.03
CA ASP A 67 18.16 -5.80 -49.50
C ASP A 67 18.31 -4.98 -50.80
N ASN A 68 17.24 -4.85 -51.59
CA ASN A 68 17.17 -4.00 -52.78
C ASN A 68 16.63 -2.58 -52.50
N GLY A 69 16.26 -2.26 -51.26
CA GLY A 69 15.69 -0.96 -50.86
C GLY A 69 14.19 -0.77 -51.15
N ASP A 70 13.43 -1.84 -51.42
CA ASP A 70 11.97 -1.78 -51.59
C ASP A 70 11.22 -2.39 -50.40
N MET A 71 10.73 -1.53 -49.51
CA MET A 71 9.92 -1.91 -48.35
C MET A 71 8.48 -2.29 -48.72
N ARG A 72 7.96 -1.84 -49.88
CA ARG A 72 6.53 -1.92 -50.20
C ARG A 72 6.01 -3.34 -50.36
N CYS A 73 6.82 -4.22 -50.94
CA CYS A 73 6.45 -5.63 -51.07
C CYS A 73 6.38 -6.31 -49.68
N PRO A 74 7.39 -6.23 -48.80
CA PRO A 74 7.33 -6.68 -47.41
C PRO A 74 6.15 -6.13 -46.59
N GLU A 75 6.01 -4.81 -46.57
CA GLU A 75 4.98 -4.02 -45.89
C GLU A 75 3.57 -4.49 -46.27
N ASN A 76 3.24 -4.51 -47.57
CA ASN A 76 1.93 -4.95 -48.03
C ASN A 76 1.70 -6.46 -47.88
N THR A 77 2.76 -7.28 -47.91
CA THR A 77 2.66 -8.72 -47.59
C THR A 77 2.22 -8.93 -46.15
N MET A 78 2.82 -8.20 -45.19
CA MET A 78 2.42 -8.30 -43.78
C MET A 78 1.04 -7.71 -43.51
N ARG A 79 0.68 -6.56 -44.10
CA ARG A 79 -0.70 -6.03 -44.04
C ARG A 79 -1.73 -7.06 -44.49
N VAL A 80 -1.49 -7.73 -45.64
CA VAL A 80 -2.44 -8.71 -46.19
C VAL A 80 -2.58 -9.92 -45.26
N PHE A 81 -1.49 -10.49 -44.73
CA PHE A 81 -1.59 -11.65 -43.84
C PHE A 81 -2.22 -11.31 -42.48
N ALA A 82 -1.88 -10.17 -41.87
CA ALA A 82 -2.45 -9.75 -40.59
C ALA A 82 -3.96 -9.42 -40.72
N ARG A 83 -4.33 -8.58 -41.69
CA ARG A 83 -5.73 -8.15 -41.90
C ARG A 83 -6.64 -9.25 -42.44
N SER A 84 -6.08 -10.31 -43.02
CA SER A 84 -6.82 -11.54 -43.40
C SER A 84 -6.95 -12.56 -42.25
N HIS A 85 -6.58 -12.17 -41.02
CA HIS A 85 -6.54 -13.02 -39.82
C HIS A 85 -5.65 -14.27 -39.93
N VAL A 86 -4.68 -14.26 -40.85
CA VAL A 86 -3.72 -15.36 -41.07
C VAL A 86 -2.48 -15.16 -40.17
N THR A 87 -2.71 -14.78 -38.91
CA THR A 87 -1.69 -14.50 -37.88
C THR A 87 -0.68 -15.64 -37.73
N HIS A 88 -1.09 -16.89 -37.96
CA HIS A 88 -0.19 -18.04 -37.94
C HIS A 88 0.90 -17.98 -39.02
N CYS A 89 0.60 -17.45 -40.22
CA CYS A 89 1.58 -17.22 -41.29
C CYS A 89 2.48 -16.02 -40.99
N VAL A 90 1.93 -14.92 -40.45
CA VAL A 90 2.73 -13.76 -39.99
C VAL A 90 3.81 -14.23 -39.01
N GLY A 91 3.42 -15.07 -38.05
CA GLY A 91 4.33 -15.72 -37.10
C GLY A 91 5.41 -16.55 -37.79
N ARG A 92 5.06 -17.46 -38.72
CA ARG A 92 6.07 -18.30 -39.41
C ARG A 92 6.98 -17.54 -40.36
N ILE A 93 6.50 -16.48 -41.01
CA ILE A 93 7.34 -15.63 -41.86
C ILE A 93 8.34 -14.87 -40.99
N THR A 94 7.90 -14.33 -39.85
CA THR A 94 8.78 -13.66 -38.87
C THR A 94 9.77 -14.65 -38.24
N GLU A 95 9.34 -15.84 -37.83
CA GLU A 95 10.23 -16.95 -37.41
C GLU A 95 11.29 -17.26 -38.49
N ALA A 96 10.87 -17.40 -39.76
CA ALA A 96 11.76 -17.77 -40.85
C ALA A 96 12.78 -16.66 -41.17
N ILE A 97 12.37 -15.39 -41.14
CA ILE A 97 13.27 -14.23 -41.32
C ILE A 97 14.31 -14.19 -40.18
N VAL A 98 13.86 -14.27 -38.93
CA VAL A 98 14.70 -13.99 -37.75
C VAL A 98 15.54 -15.19 -37.28
N LEU A 99 15.03 -16.41 -37.41
CA LEU A 99 15.65 -17.64 -36.89
C LEU A 99 16.24 -18.49 -38.03
N ASP A 100 15.46 -18.83 -39.06
CA ASP A 100 15.92 -19.71 -40.15
C ASP A 100 16.86 -18.99 -41.14
N LYS A 101 16.75 -17.66 -41.26
CA LYS A 101 17.60 -16.82 -42.13
C LYS A 101 18.53 -15.86 -41.37
N GLY A 102 18.33 -15.68 -40.07
CA GLY A 102 19.20 -14.85 -39.23
C GLY A 102 19.19 -13.36 -39.58
N ARG A 103 18.08 -12.82 -40.10
CA ARG A 103 17.90 -11.42 -40.49
C ARG A 103 16.91 -10.65 -39.59
N PRO A 104 17.19 -10.46 -38.28
CA PRO A 104 16.33 -9.66 -37.39
C PRO A 104 16.20 -8.21 -37.85
N ASP A 105 17.20 -7.68 -38.56
CA ASP A 105 17.22 -6.37 -39.21
C ASP A 105 16.09 -6.18 -40.23
N VAL A 106 15.84 -7.19 -41.07
CA VAL A 106 14.73 -7.16 -42.03
C VAL A 106 13.38 -7.16 -41.33
N ALA A 107 13.24 -7.91 -40.23
CA ALA A 107 12.01 -7.92 -39.45
C ALA A 107 11.79 -6.60 -38.69
N ALA A 108 12.85 -6.01 -38.11
CA ALA A 108 12.81 -4.70 -37.46
C ALA A 108 12.44 -3.59 -38.45
N ALA A 109 13.11 -3.52 -39.60
CA ALA A 109 12.84 -2.53 -40.64
C ALA A 109 11.38 -2.58 -41.13
N VAL A 110 10.82 -3.78 -41.32
CA VAL A 110 9.40 -3.94 -41.72
C VAL A 110 8.45 -3.49 -40.61
N MET A 111 8.73 -3.79 -39.34
CA MET A 111 7.92 -3.27 -38.23
C MET A 111 8.00 -1.75 -38.12
N MET A 112 9.18 -1.15 -38.33
CA MET A 112 9.34 0.30 -38.29
C MET A 112 8.61 1.01 -39.43
N GLN A 113 8.68 0.50 -40.67
CA GLN A 113 7.91 1.08 -41.78
C GLN A 113 6.39 0.99 -41.54
N LEU A 114 5.91 -0.12 -40.96
CA LEU A 114 4.50 -0.26 -40.56
C LEU A 114 4.10 0.75 -39.48
N LEU A 115 4.98 1.08 -38.52
CA LEU A 115 4.73 2.14 -37.53
C LEU A 115 4.68 3.54 -38.18
N GLU A 116 5.61 3.85 -39.09
CA GLU A 116 5.65 5.13 -39.82
C GLU A 116 4.38 5.35 -40.67
N ASP A 117 3.89 4.28 -41.32
CA ASP A 117 2.67 4.28 -42.11
C ASP A 117 1.37 4.31 -41.27
N GLY A 118 1.48 4.09 -39.95
CA GLY A 118 0.35 4.07 -38.99
C GLY A 118 -0.30 2.69 -38.76
N ASP A 119 0.24 1.62 -39.37
CA ASP A 119 -0.17 0.22 -39.22
C ASP A 119 0.43 -0.45 -37.95
N ALA A 120 0.29 0.23 -36.81
CA ALA A 120 0.85 -0.25 -35.53
C ALA A 120 0.18 -1.54 -35.02
N ASP A 121 -1.05 -1.83 -35.46
CA ASP A 121 -1.72 -3.13 -35.29
C ASP A 121 -1.03 -4.25 -36.07
N VAL A 122 -0.62 -3.99 -37.32
CA VAL A 122 0.12 -4.96 -38.14
C VAL A 122 1.51 -5.22 -37.55
N ALA A 123 2.18 -4.18 -37.03
CA ALA A 123 3.45 -4.34 -36.31
C ALA A 123 3.29 -5.14 -35.01
N ALA A 124 2.25 -4.86 -34.21
CA ALA A 124 1.92 -5.61 -32.99
C ALA A 124 1.54 -7.07 -33.27
N ASN A 125 0.80 -7.34 -34.35
CA ASN A 125 0.51 -8.68 -34.85
C ASN A 125 1.81 -9.40 -35.23
N MET A 126 2.69 -8.74 -36.00
CA MET A 126 3.98 -9.31 -36.45
C MET A 126 4.91 -9.66 -35.28
N ALA A 127 4.93 -8.84 -34.22
CA ALA A 127 5.73 -9.10 -33.03
C ALA A 127 5.08 -10.09 -32.04
N SER A 128 3.75 -10.13 -31.92
CA SER A 128 3.06 -11.08 -31.03
C SER A 128 2.88 -12.48 -31.62
N ALA A 129 2.78 -12.62 -32.95
CA ALA A 129 2.48 -13.88 -33.61
C ALA A 129 3.48 -15.03 -33.35
N PRO A 130 4.81 -14.81 -33.29
CA PRO A 130 5.75 -15.87 -32.89
C PRO A 130 5.58 -16.31 -31.43
N VAL A 131 5.28 -15.36 -30.53
CA VAL A 131 5.08 -15.64 -29.09
C VAL A 131 3.79 -16.43 -28.88
N LYS A 132 2.69 -16.03 -29.54
CA LYS A 132 1.41 -16.77 -29.62
C LYS A 132 1.56 -18.21 -30.15
N ARG A 133 2.64 -18.49 -30.91
CA ARG A 133 3.00 -19.82 -31.43
C ARG A 133 3.98 -20.59 -30.53
N GLY A 134 4.26 -20.12 -29.31
CA GLY A 134 5.21 -20.72 -28.38
C GLY A 134 6.69 -20.54 -28.77
N LYS A 135 6.99 -19.53 -29.61
CA LYS A 135 8.34 -19.25 -30.14
C LYS A 135 8.76 -17.78 -29.95
N PRO A 136 8.83 -17.29 -28.70
CA PRO A 136 9.14 -15.89 -28.42
C PRO A 136 10.54 -15.45 -28.90
N ALA A 137 11.48 -16.38 -29.08
CA ALA A 137 12.86 -16.09 -29.49
C ALA A 137 13.01 -15.32 -30.82
N ALA A 138 12.02 -15.37 -31.71
CA ALA A 138 12.00 -14.52 -32.92
C ALA A 138 11.72 -13.06 -32.53
N SER A 139 10.60 -12.80 -31.86
CA SER A 139 10.20 -11.47 -31.39
C SER A 139 11.25 -10.84 -30.47
N PHE A 140 11.80 -11.63 -29.54
CA PHE A 140 12.87 -11.19 -28.64
C PHE A 140 14.09 -10.67 -29.40
N ARG A 141 14.54 -11.35 -30.46
CA ARG A 141 15.67 -10.89 -31.30
C ARG A 141 15.40 -9.61 -32.08
N VAL A 142 14.13 -9.35 -32.45
CA VAL A 142 13.75 -8.10 -33.12
C VAL A 142 13.77 -6.94 -32.13
N PHE A 143 13.15 -7.12 -30.96
CA PHE A 143 13.19 -6.10 -29.89
C PHE A 143 14.61 -5.84 -29.38
N ASP A 144 15.40 -6.89 -29.15
CA ASP A 144 16.81 -6.80 -28.75
C ASP A 144 17.66 -6.00 -29.75
N LEU A 145 17.41 -6.16 -31.06
CA LEU A 145 18.05 -5.35 -32.09
C LEU A 145 17.58 -3.89 -32.04
N MET A 146 16.27 -3.64 -32.08
CA MET A 146 15.70 -2.28 -32.04
C MET A 146 16.19 -1.49 -30.81
N MET A 147 16.25 -2.13 -29.63
CA MET A 147 16.75 -1.51 -28.41
C MET A 147 18.26 -1.19 -28.46
N ARG A 148 19.07 -2.00 -29.16
CA ARG A 148 20.52 -1.74 -29.34
C ARG A 148 20.82 -0.69 -30.41
N GLU A 149 20.01 -0.62 -31.47
CA GLU A 149 20.17 0.39 -32.54
C GLU A 149 19.68 1.78 -32.12
N GLY A 150 18.86 1.87 -31.05
CA GLY A 150 18.40 3.12 -30.43
C GLY A 150 16.89 3.31 -30.51
N GLU A 151 16.22 2.52 -31.34
CA GLU A 151 14.79 2.55 -31.69
C GLU A 151 13.85 2.04 -30.59
N SER A 152 14.25 2.30 -29.34
CA SER A 152 13.48 2.05 -28.12
C SER A 152 12.09 2.70 -28.13
N ALA A 153 11.96 3.87 -28.75
CA ALA A 153 10.68 4.54 -28.93
C ALA A 153 9.71 3.71 -29.79
N ALA A 154 10.19 3.17 -30.92
CA ALA A 154 9.43 2.33 -31.82
C ALA A 154 9.14 0.94 -31.20
N ALA A 155 10.13 0.34 -30.53
CA ALA A 155 9.94 -0.91 -29.79
C ALA A 155 8.83 -0.78 -28.73
N ALA A 156 8.79 0.33 -27.99
CA ALA A 156 7.73 0.62 -27.03
C ALA A 156 6.36 0.88 -27.67
N ASP A 157 6.28 1.41 -28.90
CA ASP A 157 5.00 1.54 -29.63
C ASP A 157 4.42 0.17 -30.01
N VAL A 158 5.23 -0.74 -30.55
CA VAL A 158 4.79 -2.11 -30.85
C VAL A 158 4.27 -2.79 -29.58
N LEU A 159 5.00 -2.66 -28.46
CA LEU A 159 4.61 -3.26 -27.18
C LEU A 159 3.34 -2.64 -26.58
N PHE A 160 3.17 -1.32 -26.69
CA PHE A 160 1.95 -0.62 -26.30
C PHE A 160 0.73 -1.12 -27.10
N HIS A 161 0.88 -1.32 -28.41
CA HIS A 161 -0.18 -1.89 -29.24
C HIS A 161 -0.47 -3.38 -28.91
N ILE A 162 0.56 -4.19 -28.63
CA ILE A 162 0.38 -5.58 -28.17
C ILE A 162 -0.47 -5.67 -26.90
N VAL A 163 -0.20 -4.84 -25.87
CA VAL A 163 -1.04 -4.85 -24.66
C VAL A 163 -2.48 -4.46 -25.00
N ARG A 164 -2.67 -3.46 -25.86
CA ARG A 164 -4.01 -2.97 -26.24
C ARG A 164 -4.81 -3.92 -27.13
N GLU A 165 -4.18 -4.92 -27.76
CA GLU A 165 -4.87 -6.05 -28.39
C GLU A 165 -5.29 -7.15 -27.40
N GLY A 166 -4.90 -7.03 -26.12
CA GLY A 166 -5.15 -8.01 -25.04
C GLY A 166 -3.99 -8.97 -24.79
N ASP A 167 -2.86 -8.79 -25.47
CA ASP A 167 -1.70 -9.68 -25.42
C ASP A 167 -0.65 -9.26 -24.38
N ALA A 168 -1.10 -8.72 -23.24
CA ALA A 168 -0.23 -8.40 -22.10
C ALA A 168 0.72 -9.54 -21.65
N PRO A 169 0.38 -10.86 -21.75
CA PRO A 169 1.34 -11.93 -21.52
C PRO A 169 2.60 -11.86 -22.40
N VAL A 170 2.47 -11.42 -23.66
CA VAL A 170 3.60 -11.30 -24.60
C VAL A 170 4.60 -10.24 -24.13
N VAL A 171 4.10 -9.15 -23.54
CA VAL A 171 4.94 -8.08 -22.98
C VAL A 171 5.53 -8.49 -21.63
N ALA A 172 4.79 -9.25 -20.82
CA ALA A 172 5.29 -9.87 -19.59
C ALA A 172 6.46 -10.84 -19.87
N ASP A 173 6.33 -11.71 -20.88
CA ASP A 173 7.38 -12.63 -21.31
C ASP A 173 8.64 -11.89 -21.78
N LEU A 174 8.48 -10.80 -22.55
CA LEU A 174 9.62 -9.99 -23.00
C LEU A 174 10.31 -9.27 -21.83
N LEU A 175 9.56 -8.63 -20.94
CA LEU A 175 10.13 -7.93 -19.78
C LEU A 175 10.87 -8.91 -18.85
N THR A 176 10.30 -10.09 -18.62
CA THR A 176 10.97 -11.19 -17.90
C THR A 176 12.26 -11.61 -18.59
N ALA A 177 12.22 -11.87 -19.90
CA ALA A 177 13.39 -12.29 -20.66
C ALA A 177 14.51 -11.25 -20.69
N LEU A 178 14.19 -9.95 -20.81
CA LEU A 178 15.17 -8.87 -20.75
C LEU A 178 15.87 -8.81 -19.37
N VAL A 179 15.14 -9.02 -18.28
CA VAL A 179 15.73 -9.13 -16.93
C VAL A 179 16.62 -10.38 -16.82
N MET A 180 16.13 -11.55 -17.24
CA MET A 180 16.91 -12.81 -17.19
C MET A 180 18.20 -12.78 -18.03
N LEU A 181 18.23 -11.98 -19.10
CA LEU A 181 19.42 -11.78 -19.94
C LEU A 181 20.38 -10.71 -19.39
N GLY A 182 20.06 -10.05 -18.27
CA GLY A 182 20.83 -8.96 -17.68
C GLY A 182 20.65 -7.61 -18.39
N GLU A 183 19.76 -7.52 -19.38
CA GLU A 183 19.45 -6.33 -20.18
C GLU A 183 18.47 -5.39 -19.44
N LEU A 184 18.65 -5.24 -18.12
CA LEU A 184 17.78 -4.48 -17.21
C LEU A 184 17.62 -3.00 -17.62
N LYS A 185 18.63 -2.41 -18.27
CA LYS A 185 18.53 -1.08 -18.89
C LYS A 185 17.41 -1.04 -19.93
N HIS A 186 17.33 -2.04 -20.81
CA HIS A 186 16.33 -2.11 -21.86
C HIS A 186 14.94 -2.43 -21.30
N ALA A 187 14.84 -3.32 -20.31
CA ALA A 187 13.57 -3.56 -19.59
C ALA A 187 13.04 -2.29 -18.90
N ARG A 188 13.93 -1.51 -18.24
CA ARG A 188 13.63 -0.20 -17.65
C ARG A 188 13.15 0.81 -18.70
N ASP A 189 13.86 0.92 -19.82
CA ASP A 189 13.58 1.93 -20.84
C ASP A 189 12.24 1.63 -21.54
N VAL A 190 11.95 0.36 -21.83
CA VAL A 190 10.62 -0.10 -22.28
C VAL A 190 9.54 0.22 -21.24
N ALA A 191 9.75 -0.10 -19.96
CA ALA A 191 8.77 0.16 -18.91
C ALA A 191 8.47 1.67 -18.76
N ALA A 192 9.51 2.52 -18.77
CA ALA A 192 9.35 3.97 -18.69
C ALA A 192 8.60 4.54 -19.91
N LEU A 193 8.88 4.05 -21.11
CA LEU A 193 8.17 4.43 -22.33
C LEU A 193 6.71 3.95 -22.35
N LEU A 194 6.43 2.73 -21.88
CA LEU A 194 5.06 2.22 -21.76
C LEU A 194 4.20 3.08 -20.81
N ILE A 195 4.77 3.56 -19.70
CA ILE A 195 4.05 4.48 -18.80
C ILE A 195 3.84 5.85 -19.44
N ALA A 196 4.81 6.35 -20.22
CA ALA A 196 4.72 7.64 -20.90
C ALA A 196 3.79 7.65 -22.13
N ARG A 197 3.60 6.50 -22.80
CA ARG A 197 2.65 6.30 -23.92
C ARG A 197 1.24 5.94 -23.42
N GLY A 198 1.18 5.20 -22.31
CA GLY A 198 -0.04 4.65 -21.73
C GLY A 198 -1.01 5.69 -21.16
N ARG A 199 -2.30 5.34 -21.10
CA ARG A 199 -3.29 6.17 -20.39
C ARG A 199 -3.21 5.91 -18.89
N HIS A 200 -2.30 6.61 -18.23
CA HIS A 200 -1.97 6.40 -16.81
C HIS A 200 -1.51 4.95 -16.58
N GLY A 201 -0.37 4.59 -17.18
CA GLY A 201 0.40 3.37 -16.87
C GLY A 201 -0.30 2.01 -16.98
N ALA A 202 -1.57 1.96 -17.40
CA ALA A 202 -2.42 0.79 -17.37
C ALA A 202 -1.85 -0.39 -18.17
N GLU A 203 -1.26 -0.09 -19.33
CA GLU A 203 -0.67 -1.09 -20.22
C GLU A 203 0.57 -1.76 -19.58
N LEU A 204 1.41 -1.01 -18.86
CA LEU A 204 2.49 -1.63 -18.08
C LEU A 204 1.93 -2.39 -16.88
N ALA A 205 0.95 -1.83 -16.17
CA ALA A 205 0.36 -2.47 -15.00
C ALA A 205 -0.25 -3.83 -15.34
N GLU A 206 -0.88 -3.99 -16.50
CA GLU A 206 -1.39 -5.29 -16.94
C GLU A 206 -0.26 -6.30 -17.19
N ALA A 207 0.82 -5.88 -17.87
CA ALA A 207 1.99 -6.74 -18.11
C ALA A 207 2.69 -7.15 -16.80
N LEU A 208 2.95 -6.22 -15.88
CA LEU A 208 3.50 -6.53 -14.55
C LEU A 208 2.53 -7.42 -13.74
N GLY A 209 1.22 -7.21 -13.87
CA GLY A 209 0.18 -8.04 -13.27
C GLY A 209 0.10 -9.44 -13.85
N TRP A 210 0.57 -9.66 -15.09
CA TRP A 210 0.81 -11.00 -15.65
C TRP A 210 2.10 -11.62 -15.11
N MET A 211 3.22 -10.87 -15.07
CA MET A 211 4.49 -11.33 -14.50
C MET A 211 4.32 -11.88 -13.07
N ILE A 212 3.63 -11.13 -12.19
CA ILE A 212 3.34 -11.58 -10.82
C ILE A 212 2.53 -12.88 -10.79
N ARG A 213 1.51 -13.03 -11.64
CA ARG A 213 0.67 -14.25 -11.72
C ARG A 213 1.46 -15.48 -12.20
N VAL A 214 2.49 -15.30 -13.01
CA VAL A 214 3.41 -16.36 -13.46
C VAL A 214 4.47 -16.68 -12.37
N GLY A 215 4.74 -15.74 -11.46
CA GLY A 215 5.67 -15.89 -10.33
C GLY A 215 6.86 -14.92 -10.37
N GLU A 216 6.98 -14.11 -11.42
CA GLU A 216 8.14 -13.26 -11.73
C GLU A 216 8.15 -11.93 -10.94
N ALA A 217 7.73 -11.97 -9.67
CA ALA A 217 7.70 -10.81 -8.77
C ALA A 217 9.09 -10.20 -8.54
N ALA A 218 10.15 -11.01 -8.65
CA ALA A 218 11.54 -10.55 -8.59
C ALA A 218 11.91 -9.70 -9.82
N ALA A 219 11.57 -10.13 -11.03
CA ALA A 219 11.79 -9.34 -12.25
C ALA A 219 10.99 -8.02 -12.23
N VAL A 220 9.76 -8.03 -11.70
CA VAL A 220 8.99 -6.80 -11.45
C VAL A 220 9.71 -5.87 -10.47
N ALA A 221 10.25 -6.39 -9.36
CA ALA A 221 11.00 -5.61 -8.38
C ALA A 221 12.28 -4.99 -8.98
N GLU A 222 13.03 -5.73 -9.80
CA GLU A 222 14.21 -5.21 -10.49
C GLU A 222 13.88 -4.08 -11.47
N ILE A 223 12.84 -4.24 -12.30
CA ILE A 223 12.38 -3.20 -13.24
C ILE A 223 11.94 -1.95 -12.48
N VAL A 224 11.12 -2.09 -11.44
CA VAL A 224 10.64 -0.98 -10.61
C VAL A 224 11.81 -0.26 -9.93
N ALA A 225 12.76 -1.00 -9.36
CA ALA A 225 13.97 -0.43 -8.77
C ALA A 225 14.82 0.32 -9.81
N ALA A 226 14.97 -0.22 -11.02
CA ALA A 226 15.71 0.42 -12.11
C ALA A 226 15.03 1.72 -12.59
N VAL A 227 13.69 1.74 -12.71
CA VAL A 227 12.91 2.93 -13.09
C VAL A 227 13.03 4.02 -12.01
N VAL A 228 12.84 3.68 -10.73
CA VAL A 228 12.95 4.65 -9.62
C VAL A 228 14.37 5.18 -9.47
N LYS A 229 15.40 4.32 -9.58
CA LYS A 229 16.82 4.76 -9.51
C LYS A 229 17.22 5.67 -10.68
N ALA A 230 16.56 5.55 -11.84
CA ALA A 230 16.75 6.45 -12.98
C ALA A 230 15.96 7.77 -12.87
N GLY A 231 15.28 8.02 -11.75
CA GLY A 231 14.47 9.22 -11.53
C GLY A 231 13.00 9.09 -11.97
N GLY A 232 12.60 7.95 -12.52
CA GLY A 232 11.22 7.66 -12.96
C GLY A 232 10.22 7.42 -11.83
N LEU A 233 10.40 8.03 -10.65
CA LEU A 233 9.53 7.81 -9.48
C LEU A 233 8.06 8.15 -9.78
N VAL A 234 7.80 9.26 -10.45
CA VAL A 234 6.43 9.66 -10.86
C VAL A 234 5.78 8.60 -11.76
N LEU A 235 6.56 7.93 -12.61
CA LEU A 235 6.09 6.87 -13.50
C LEU A 235 5.81 5.58 -12.71
N ALA A 236 6.73 5.17 -11.83
CA ALA A 236 6.54 3.99 -10.97
C ALA A 236 5.39 4.14 -9.96
N CYS A 237 5.03 5.38 -9.62
CA CYS A 237 3.92 5.71 -8.73
C CYS A 237 2.61 6.02 -9.46
N ASP A 238 2.54 5.84 -10.78
CA ASP A 238 1.30 6.00 -11.52
C ASP A 238 0.22 5.00 -11.03
N PRO A 239 -1.08 5.36 -10.93
CA PRO A 239 -2.01 4.66 -10.03
C PRO A 239 -2.19 3.15 -10.24
N PRO A 240 -2.42 2.60 -11.46
CA PRO A 240 -2.48 1.16 -11.66
C PRO A 240 -1.10 0.48 -11.48
N VAL A 241 0.00 1.13 -11.87
CA VAL A 241 1.37 0.59 -11.65
C VAL A 241 1.64 0.45 -10.14
N ALA A 242 1.38 1.51 -9.37
CA ALA A 242 1.48 1.50 -7.92
C ALA A 242 0.56 0.46 -7.25
N ALA A 243 -0.63 0.23 -7.81
CA ALA A 243 -1.54 -0.80 -7.30
C ALA A 243 -1.01 -2.23 -7.53
N VAL A 244 -0.33 -2.49 -8.66
CA VAL A 244 0.29 -3.79 -8.95
C VAL A 244 1.57 -4.00 -8.11
N VAL A 245 2.38 -2.95 -7.95
CA VAL A 245 3.63 -3.01 -7.17
C VAL A 245 3.36 -3.15 -5.67
N LEU A 246 2.44 -2.37 -5.10
CA LEU A 246 2.16 -2.37 -3.65
C LEU A 246 1.05 -3.36 -3.23
N GLY A 247 0.07 -3.62 -4.11
CA GLY A 247 -1.17 -4.32 -3.75
C GLY A 247 -1.09 -5.84 -3.68
N GLY A 248 0.04 -6.44 -4.07
CA GLY A 248 0.41 -7.83 -3.75
C GLY A 248 -0.64 -8.90 -4.11
N ALA A 249 -0.71 -9.31 -5.37
CA ALA A 249 -1.48 -10.50 -5.74
C ALA A 249 -0.86 -11.76 -5.10
N ALA A 250 -1.65 -12.45 -4.26
CA ALA A 250 -1.32 -13.68 -3.53
C ALA A 250 -0.16 -13.60 -2.48
N PRO A 251 -0.28 -14.34 -1.35
CA PRO A 251 0.77 -14.37 -0.34
C PRO A 251 2.05 -15.02 -0.90
N GLY A 252 3.15 -14.28 -0.85
CA GLY A 252 4.47 -14.72 -1.32
C GLY A 252 4.88 -14.23 -2.71
N GLN A 253 3.99 -13.57 -3.48
CA GLN A 253 4.29 -13.04 -4.82
C GLN A 253 4.30 -11.49 -4.88
N SER A 254 4.47 -10.81 -3.75
CA SER A 254 4.51 -9.33 -3.69
C SER A 254 5.85 -8.76 -4.17
N PRO A 255 5.88 -7.85 -5.17
CA PRO A 255 7.10 -7.15 -5.58
C PRO A 255 7.73 -6.34 -4.44
N VAL A 256 6.95 -5.89 -3.44
CA VAL A 256 7.49 -5.18 -2.27
C VAL A 256 8.37 -6.10 -1.42
N LEU A 257 7.99 -7.38 -1.26
CA LEU A 257 8.80 -8.36 -0.54
C LEU A 257 10.11 -8.63 -1.27
N GLU A 258 10.10 -8.66 -2.61
CA GLU A 258 11.33 -8.81 -3.39
C GLU A 258 12.20 -7.54 -3.36
N LEU A 259 11.62 -6.34 -3.46
CA LEU A 259 12.35 -5.08 -3.24
C LEU A 259 13.03 -5.07 -1.86
N ILE A 260 12.36 -5.56 -0.82
CA ILE A 260 12.94 -5.67 0.54
C ILE A 260 14.03 -6.76 0.61
N ARG A 261 13.84 -7.91 -0.04
CA ARG A 261 14.87 -8.98 -0.14
C ARG A 261 16.13 -8.51 -0.88
N MET A 262 15.96 -7.66 -1.89
CA MET A 262 17.04 -7.01 -2.67
C MET A 262 17.70 -5.82 -1.95
N GLY A 263 17.23 -5.45 -0.75
CA GLY A 263 17.76 -4.29 -0.02
C GLY A 263 17.40 -2.94 -0.65
N HIS A 264 16.26 -2.84 -1.33
CA HIS A 264 15.73 -1.64 -1.99
C HIS A 264 14.56 -1.04 -1.20
N VAL A 265 14.70 -1.04 0.13
CA VAL A 265 13.73 -0.47 1.08
C VAL A 265 13.56 1.04 0.87
N ASP A 266 14.59 1.71 0.35
CA ASP A 266 14.53 3.12 -0.06
C ASP A 266 13.61 3.36 -1.27
N VAL A 267 13.55 2.42 -2.22
CA VAL A 267 12.62 2.44 -3.35
C VAL A 267 11.19 2.28 -2.85
N VAL A 268 10.94 1.33 -1.94
CA VAL A 268 9.63 1.15 -1.30
C VAL A 268 9.20 2.42 -0.57
N ALA A 269 10.07 3.02 0.25
CA ALA A 269 9.76 4.26 0.96
C ALA A 269 9.47 5.44 0.02
N LYS A 270 10.22 5.59 -1.08
CA LYS A 270 9.96 6.62 -2.10
C LYS A 270 8.59 6.42 -2.75
N ILE A 271 8.24 5.19 -3.11
CA ILE A 271 6.95 4.85 -3.72
C ILE A 271 5.80 5.11 -2.73
N CYS A 272 5.89 4.59 -1.50
CA CYS A 272 4.86 4.82 -0.48
C CYS A 272 4.65 6.31 -0.18
N GLY A 273 5.72 7.11 -0.14
CA GLY A 273 5.63 8.56 0.08
C GLY A 273 4.85 9.29 -1.02
N GLU A 274 5.12 8.97 -2.28
CA GLU A 274 4.47 9.60 -3.43
C GLU A 274 3.01 9.12 -3.62
N VAL A 275 2.74 7.82 -3.42
CA VAL A 275 1.40 7.23 -3.47
C VAL A 275 0.48 7.84 -2.39
N ILE A 276 1.02 8.25 -1.24
CA ILE A 276 0.25 8.99 -0.22
C ILE A 276 0.06 10.47 -0.61
N CYS A 277 1.00 11.11 -1.29
CA CYS A 277 0.76 12.42 -1.91
C CYS A 277 -0.40 12.37 -2.93
N GLN A 278 -0.59 11.24 -3.62
CA GLN A 278 -1.76 10.96 -4.47
C GLN A 278 -3.04 10.58 -3.68
N LYS A 279 -3.02 10.64 -2.35
CA LYS A 279 -4.10 10.28 -1.41
C LYS A 279 -4.48 8.79 -1.37
N ARG A 280 -3.60 7.90 -1.84
CA ARG A 280 -3.83 6.44 -1.86
C ARG A 280 -3.22 5.72 -0.65
N LEU A 281 -3.64 6.17 0.52
CA LEU A 281 -3.32 5.57 1.83
C LEU A 281 -3.79 4.12 1.93
N ASP A 282 -4.84 3.78 1.17
CA ASP A 282 -5.46 2.47 1.11
C ASP A 282 -4.46 1.36 0.70
N LEU A 283 -3.67 1.64 -0.35
CA LEU A 283 -2.63 0.75 -0.86
C LEU A 283 -1.47 0.61 0.13
N VAL A 284 -0.99 1.72 0.69
CA VAL A 284 0.21 1.69 1.54
C VAL A 284 -0.06 0.95 2.84
N CYS A 285 -1.25 1.12 3.43
CA CYS A 285 -1.61 0.37 4.63
C CYS A 285 -1.86 -1.11 4.33
N GLY A 286 -2.49 -1.45 3.19
CA GLY A 286 -2.63 -2.84 2.74
C GLY A 286 -1.28 -3.52 2.45
N CYS A 287 -0.33 -2.77 1.90
CA CYS A 287 1.06 -3.20 1.74
C CYS A 287 1.72 -3.47 3.10
N PHE A 288 1.61 -2.55 4.06
CA PHE A 288 2.21 -2.71 5.40
C PHE A 288 1.59 -3.90 6.16
N GLU A 289 0.28 -4.12 6.01
CA GLU A 289 -0.43 -5.32 6.49
C GLU A 289 0.15 -6.59 5.87
N ALA A 290 0.30 -6.65 4.54
CA ALA A 290 0.91 -7.80 3.86
C ALA A 290 2.39 -8.05 4.25
N LEU A 291 3.18 -7.00 4.51
CA LEU A 291 4.56 -7.12 4.99
C LEU A 291 4.64 -7.64 6.44
N ALA A 292 3.70 -7.24 7.30
CA ALA A 292 3.60 -7.73 8.67
C ALA A 292 3.18 -9.21 8.69
N ASP A 293 2.13 -9.55 7.96
CA ASP A 293 1.48 -10.86 8.00
C ASP A 293 2.30 -11.93 7.26
N SER A 294 3.25 -11.51 6.41
CA SER A 294 4.31 -12.36 5.83
C SER A 294 5.57 -12.48 6.70
N GLY A 295 5.55 -11.96 7.94
CA GLY A 295 6.64 -12.12 8.91
C GLY A 295 7.81 -11.16 8.73
N ARG A 296 7.61 -9.99 8.11
CA ARG A 296 8.63 -8.92 7.98
C ARG A 296 8.17 -7.57 8.58
N PRO A 297 7.70 -7.52 9.85
CA PRO A 297 7.31 -6.25 10.49
C PRO A 297 8.48 -5.26 10.61
N ASP A 298 9.72 -5.75 10.71
CA ASP A 298 10.92 -4.90 10.76
C ASP A 298 11.10 -4.09 9.47
N ALA A 299 10.70 -4.62 8.32
CA ALA A 299 10.78 -3.88 7.06
C ALA A 299 9.77 -2.73 6.99
N VAL A 300 8.63 -2.83 7.69
CA VAL A 300 7.69 -1.69 7.86
C VAL A 300 8.35 -0.59 8.69
N THR A 301 9.04 -0.97 9.78
CA THR A 301 9.84 -0.06 10.62
C THR A 301 10.93 0.65 9.81
N GLU A 302 11.68 -0.07 8.97
CA GLU A 302 12.70 0.50 8.07
C GLU A 302 12.11 1.47 7.03
N VAL A 303 11.01 1.10 6.35
CA VAL A 303 10.31 1.97 5.39
C VAL A 303 9.85 3.27 6.07
N VAL A 304 9.30 3.17 7.29
CA VAL A 304 8.84 4.34 8.06
C VAL A 304 10.00 5.23 8.53
N GLN A 305 11.15 4.66 8.88
CA GLN A 305 12.37 5.43 9.18
C GLN A 305 12.86 6.20 7.95
N ILE A 306 12.85 5.60 6.76
CA ILE A 306 13.24 6.29 5.52
C ILE A 306 12.23 7.39 5.16
N LEU A 307 10.92 7.14 5.31
CA LEU A 307 9.88 8.18 5.16
C LEU A 307 10.07 9.36 6.13
N ALA A 308 10.57 9.09 7.34
CA ALA A 308 10.88 10.12 8.34
C ALA A 308 12.11 10.95 7.95
N MET A 309 13.18 10.30 7.49
CA MET A 309 14.39 10.95 6.97
C MET A 309 14.11 11.81 5.73
N LEU A 310 13.10 11.45 4.93
CA LEU A 310 12.58 12.27 3.82
C LEU A 310 11.73 13.48 4.28
N HIS A 311 11.68 13.76 5.59
CA HIS A 311 10.96 14.86 6.23
C HIS A 311 9.47 14.95 5.82
N ARG A 312 8.76 13.81 5.81
CA ARG A 312 7.31 13.74 5.51
C ARG A 312 6.46 13.38 6.74
N PRO A 313 6.48 14.14 7.87
CA PRO A 313 5.73 13.78 9.07
C PRO A 313 4.21 13.69 8.84
N ALA A 314 3.66 14.54 7.97
CA ALA A 314 2.24 14.51 7.60
C ALA A 314 1.82 13.26 6.80
N VAL A 315 2.75 12.60 6.10
CA VAL A 315 2.49 11.32 5.40
C VAL A 315 2.39 10.20 6.44
N ILE A 316 3.35 10.13 7.37
CA ILE A 316 3.39 9.10 8.41
C ILE A 316 2.20 9.24 9.38
N ALA A 317 1.80 10.48 9.67
CA ALA A 317 0.58 10.79 10.40
C ALA A 317 -0.68 10.13 9.81
N GLN A 318 -0.82 10.18 8.48
CA GLN A 318 -1.96 9.60 7.77
C GLN A 318 -1.88 8.06 7.77
N ILE A 319 -0.69 7.47 7.63
CA ILE A 319 -0.48 6.01 7.78
C ILE A 319 -0.92 5.55 9.17
N VAL A 320 -0.48 6.22 10.23
CA VAL A 320 -0.83 5.84 11.62
C VAL A 320 -2.35 5.97 11.85
N ALA A 321 -2.99 7.03 11.34
CA ALA A 321 -4.44 7.19 11.45
C ALA A 321 -5.23 6.09 10.72
N GLU A 322 -4.86 5.76 9.48
CA GLU A 322 -5.49 4.70 8.68
C GLU A 322 -5.31 3.32 9.31
N LEU A 323 -4.09 2.97 9.77
CA LEU A 323 -3.83 1.70 10.47
C LEU A 323 -4.66 1.56 11.76
N VAL A 324 -4.85 2.66 12.52
CA VAL A 324 -5.73 2.64 13.71
C VAL A 324 -7.20 2.48 13.32
N GLY A 325 -7.65 3.10 12.23
CA GLY A 325 -8.98 2.88 11.65
C GLY A 325 -9.22 1.41 11.27
N ARG A 326 -8.20 0.75 10.73
CA ARG A 326 -8.17 -0.70 10.41
C ARG A 326 -7.95 -1.61 11.62
N GLN A 327 -7.79 -1.05 12.82
CA GLN A 327 -7.50 -1.74 14.08
C GLN A 327 -6.13 -2.45 14.11
N ARG A 328 -5.22 -2.18 13.16
CA ARG A 328 -3.80 -2.60 13.17
C ARG A 328 -2.98 -1.74 14.14
N LEU A 329 -3.38 -1.75 15.40
CA LEU A 329 -2.66 -1.09 16.50
C LEU A 329 -1.23 -1.62 16.64
N ASP A 330 -1.03 -2.89 16.27
CA ASP A 330 0.25 -3.58 16.23
C ASP A 330 1.26 -2.89 15.30
N LEU A 331 0.81 -2.47 14.13
CA LEU A 331 1.64 -1.76 13.15
C LEU A 331 1.71 -0.27 13.46
N ALA A 332 0.61 0.37 13.88
CA ALA A 332 0.62 1.76 14.30
C ALA A 332 1.65 2.02 15.43
N ALA A 333 1.77 1.10 16.39
CA ALA A 333 2.76 1.17 17.46
C ALA A 333 4.21 0.97 16.95
N SER A 334 4.44 -0.01 16.06
CA SER A 334 5.76 -0.22 15.43
C SER A 334 6.21 1.00 14.62
N CYS A 335 5.30 1.56 13.80
CA CYS A 335 5.55 2.78 13.03
C CYS A 335 5.95 3.95 13.94
N LEU A 336 5.25 4.20 15.04
CA LEU A 336 5.61 5.28 15.99
C LEU A 336 6.95 5.03 16.68
N ALA A 337 7.23 3.80 17.13
CA ALA A 337 8.49 3.43 17.76
C ALA A 337 9.70 3.61 16.83
N ALA A 338 9.48 3.44 15.51
CA ALA A 338 10.47 3.68 14.46
C ALA A 338 10.92 5.15 14.40
N LEU A 339 9.97 6.09 14.50
CA LEU A 339 10.21 7.55 14.42
C LEU A 339 10.98 8.08 15.61
N LEU A 340 10.64 7.59 16.81
CA LEU A 340 11.16 8.10 18.08
C LEU A 340 12.65 7.80 18.27
N HIS A 341 13.21 6.84 17.51
CA HIS A 341 14.66 6.62 17.44
C HIS A 341 15.42 7.66 16.60
N GLY A 342 14.75 8.40 15.71
CA GLY A 342 15.38 9.35 14.80
C GLY A 342 15.37 10.81 15.28
N GLU A 343 14.87 11.09 16.49
CA GLU A 343 14.54 12.44 17.00
C GLU A 343 13.61 13.26 16.08
N LEU A 344 12.98 12.61 15.09
CA LEU A 344 12.12 13.21 14.05
C LEU A 344 10.69 13.42 14.56
N LEU A 345 10.61 14.24 15.59
CA LEU A 345 9.38 14.71 16.23
C LEU A 345 8.80 15.88 15.40
N TRP A 346 7.54 16.28 15.55
CA TRP A 346 6.71 16.29 16.77
C TRP A 346 5.24 15.90 16.51
N ALA A 347 4.94 15.35 15.33
CA ALA A 347 3.59 14.90 14.98
C ALA A 347 3.58 13.86 13.85
N ALA A 348 3.43 12.58 14.19
CA ALA A 348 2.66 11.64 13.35
C ALA A 348 1.15 11.88 13.60
N ALA A 349 0.74 13.14 13.40
CA ALA A 349 -0.45 13.81 13.95
C ALA A 349 -0.56 13.79 15.48
N ALA A 350 -1.04 14.91 16.04
CA ALA A 350 -2.09 14.76 17.04
C ALA A 350 -3.32 14.39 16.22
N THR A 351 -3.71 13.12 16.20
CA THR A 351 -4.93 12.68 15.51
C THR A 351 -6.10 13.47 16.07
N GLU A 352 -6.94 14.05 15.21
CA GLU A 352 -8.13 14.80 15.66
C GLU A 352 -9.03 13.91 16.53
N ASP A 353 -9.02 12.62 16.23
CA ASP A 353 -9.39 11.54 17.14
C ASP A 353 -8.31 11.32 18.23
N HIS A 354 -8.54 11.87 19.43
CA HIS A 354 -7.69 11.64 20.60
C HIS A 354 -7.78 10.20 21.16
N MET A 355 -8.85 9.45 20.84
CA MET A 355 -9.00 8.04 21.22
C MET A 355 -8.11 7.16 20.34
N ALA A 356 -7.92 7.48 19.06
CA ALA A 356 -6.96 6.79 18.19
C ALA A 356 -5.54 6.83 18.80
N ALA A 357 -5.07 8.03 19.18
CA ALA A 357 -3.77 8.19 19.85
C ALA A 357 -3.68 7.41 21.17
N ALA A 358 -4.71 7.47 22.03
CA ALA A 358 -4.72 6.76 23.30
C ALA A 358 -4.62 5.22 23.13
N ARG A 359 -5.23 4.66 22.07
CA ARG A 359 -5.12 3.22 21.76
C ARG A 359 -3.69 2.80 21.38
N VAL A 360 -2.98 3.63 20.61
CA VAL A 360 -1.59 3.29 20.23
C VAL A 360 -0.62 3.51 21.38
N GLU A 361 -0.83 4.51 22.23
CA GLU A 361 -0.04 4.67 23.46
C GLU A 361 -0.22 3.49 24.42
N LEU A 362 -1.44 2.97 24.56
CA LEU A 362 -1.69 1.76 25.33
C LEU A 362 -0.97 0.53 24.74
N GLU A 363 -0.91 0.40 23.41
CA GLU A 363 -0.16 -0.67 22.75
C GLU A 363 1.36 -0.50 22.90
N LEU A 364 1.89 0.73 22.89
CA LEU A 364 3.29 1.00 23.25
C LEU A 364 3.60 0.57 24.69
N SER A 365 2.71 0.88 25.66
CA SER A 365 2.86 0.45 27.04
C SER A 365 2.83 -1.08 27.19
N ARG A 366 1.89 -1.77 26.51
CA ARG A 366 1.83 -3.25 26.50
C ARG A 366 3.07 -3.93 25.93
N ARG A 367 3.82 -3.22 25.07
CA ARG A 367 5.09 -3.66 24.47
C ARG A 367 6.33 -3.28 25.30
N GLY A 368 6.17 -2.67 26.48
CA GLY A 368 7.28 -2.18 27.31
C GLY A 368 8.00 -0.96 26.71
N LEU A 369 7.39 -0.27 25.74
CA LEU A 369 7.96 0.91 25.07
C LEU A 369 7.62 2.20 25.83
N GLU A 370 7.77 2.14 27.16
CA GLU A 370 7.45 3.20 28.11
C GLU A 370 8.32 4.45 27.88
N ALA A 371 9.61 4.26 27.60
CA ALA A 371 10.54 5.35 27.31
C ALA A 371 10.09 6.15 26.08
N GLN A 372 9.68 5.46 25.01
CA GLN A 372 9.10 6.05 23.80
C GLN A 372 7.80 6.80 24.14
N MET A 373 6.92 6.20 24.95
CA MET A 373 5.64 6.80 25.36
C MET A 373 5.83 8.07 26.22
N VAL A 374 6.86 8.12 27.07
CA VAL A 374 7.26 9.31 27.84
C VAL A 374 7.90 10.37 26.93
N HIS A 375 8.71 9.96 25.96
CA HIS A 375 9.34 10.86 24.99
C HIS A 375 8.28 11.61 24.16
N THR A 376 7.28 10.90 23.59
CA THR A 376 6.14 11.52 22.88
C THR A 376 5.43 12.59 23.74
N SER A 377 5.22 12.31 25.03
CA SER A 377 4.62 13.28 25.96
C SER A 377 5.50 14.50 26.21
N MET A 378 6.80 14.30 26.43
CA MET A 378 7.75 15.39 26.63
C MET A 378 7.66 16.39 25.47
N LEU A 379 7.51 15.91 24.23
CA LEU A 379 7.54 16.76 23.05
C LEU A 379 6.18 17.33 22.64
N LEU A 380 5.05 16.68 22.98
CA LEU A 380 3.76 17.37 23.00
C LEU A 380 3.79 18.56 23.97
N ILE A 381 4.26 18.35 25.21
CA ILE A 381 4.29 19.39 26.25
C ILE A 381 5.29 20.51 25.90
N ARG A 382 6.51 20.17 25.45
CA ARG A 382 7.51 21.16 25.00
C ARG A 382 7.08 21.90 23.72
N GLY A 383 6.33 21.25 22.84
CA GLY A 383 5.73 21.87 21.65
C GLY A 383 4.49 22.74 21.93
N GLY A 384 4.11 22.94 23.20
CA GLY A 384 2.93 23.72 23.59
C GLY A 384 1.59 22.98 23.43
N LYS A 385 1.60 21.73 22.93
CA LYS A 385 0.43 20.87 22.68
C LYS A 385 -0.06 20.18 23.96
N VAL A 386 -0.26 20.99 24.98
CA VAL A 386 -0.56 20.58 26.35
C VAL A 386 -2.03 20.14 26.48
N GLU A 387 -2.93 20.69 25.66
CA GLU A 387 -4.35 20.34 25.68
C GLU A 387 -4.63 18.99 24.99
N GLU A 388 -3.88 18.69 23.93
CA GLU A 388 -3.92 17.41 23.21
C GLU A 388 -3.38 16.28 24.10
N TRP A 389 -2.22 16.49 24.75
CA TRP A 389 -1.72 15.55 25.76
C TRP A 389 -2.76 15.26 26.85
N ALA A 390 -3.40 16.31 27.36
CA ALA A 390 -4.44 16.21 28.39
C ALA A 390 -5.75 15.55 27.90
N ALA A 391 -6.01 15.52 26.59
CA ALA A 391 -7.09 14.75 26.01
C ALA A 391 -6.74 13.26 25.94
N ILE A 392 -5.56 12.93 25.41
CA ILE A 392 -5.11 11.54 25.21
C ILE A 392 -4.99 10.81 26.56
N ALA A 393 -4.33 11.43 27.55
CA ALA A 393 -4.28 10.92 28.91
C ALA A 393 -5.67 10.90 29.59
N GLY A 394 -6.60 11.76 29.16
CA GLY A 394 -8.00 11.77 29.60
C GLY A 394 -8.81 10.57 29.07
N GLU A 395 -8.54 10.13 27.84
CA GLU A 395 -9.12 8.91 27.27
C GLU A 395 -8.52 7.64 27.85
N LEU A 396 -7.20 7.58 28.10
CA LEU A 396 -6.58 6.48 28.86
C LEU A 396 -7.24 6.29 30.24
N LEU A 397 -7.53 7.39 30.95
CA LEU A 397 -8.28 7.35 32.22
C LEU A 397 -9.75 6.94 32.05
N ARG A 398 -10.37 7.09 30.87
CA ARG A 398 -11.71 6.53 30.57
C ARG A 398 -11.65 5.03 30.23
N MET A 399 -10.57 4.56 29.61
CA MET A 399 -10.30 3.13 29.38
C MET A 399 -10.01 2.38 30.68
N GLY A 400 -9.61 3.09 31.74
CA GLY A 400 -9.29 2.55 33.07
C GLY A 400 -7.79 2.45 33.37
N GLU A 401 -6.93 2.80 32.41
CA GLU A 401 -5.47 2.62 32.38
C GLU A 401 -4.73 3.62 33.31
N THR A 402 -5.16 3.65 34.57
CA THR A 402 -4.76 4.64 35.57
C THR A 402 -3.29 4.49 35.96
N ALA A 403 -2.77 3.26 36.01
CA ALA A 403 -1.37 2.97 36.31
C ALA A 403 -0.44 3.53 35.23
N ALA A 404 -0.73 3.27 33.94
CA ALA A 404 0.05 3.80 32.83
C ALA A 404 0.08 5.34 32.82
N VAL A 405 -1.04 6.01 33.13
CA VAL A 405 -1.09 7.47 33.26
C VAL A 405 -0.35 7.97 34.50
N ALA A 406 -0.41 7.26 35.63
CA ALA A 406 0.34 7.58 36.85
C ALA A 406 1.86 7.53 36.62
N GLU A 407 2.35 6.40 36.11
CA GLU A 407 3.76 6.19 35.80
C GLU A 407 4.29 7.23 34.81
N ARG A 408 3.54 7.50 33.75
CA ARG A 408 3.87 8.52 32.75
C ARG A 408 3.94 9.93 33.34
N VAL A 409 3.02 10.30 34.24
CA VAL A 409 3.08 11.59 34.95
C VAL A 409 4.31 11.67 35.86
N ALA A 410 4.67 10.59 36.56
CA ALA A 410 5.88 10.54 37.37
C ALA A 410 7.15 10.69 36.51
N ALA A 411 7.28 9.91 35.43
CA ALA A 411 8.41 9.97 34.52
C ALA A 411 8.54 11.34 33.81
N LEU A 412 7.43 12.02 33.52
CA LEU A 412 7.47 13.39 33.00
C LEU A 412 7.96 14.40 34.04
N MET A 413 7.62 14.24 35.32
CA MET A 413 8.21 15.09 36.37
C MET A 413 9.71 14.86 36.52
N ASP A 414 10.18 13.63 36.36
CA ASP A 414 11.61 13.29 36.37
C ASP A 414 12.36 13.84 35.12
N VAL A 415 11.74 13.85 33.94
CA VAL A 415 12.40 14.19 32.65
C VAL A 415 12.23 15.65 32.19
N ILE A 416 11.05 16.27 32.35
CA ILE A 416 10.80 17.67 31.95
C ILE A 416 10.60 18.63 33.14
N GLY A 417 10.71 18.11 34.36
CA GLY A 417 10.58 18.89 35.59
C GLY A 417 9.13 19.16 36.02
N PRO A 418 8.93 19.58 37.28
CA PRO A 418 7.60 19.68 37.88
C PRO A 418 6.74 20.80 37.27
N TYR A 419 7.33 21.90 36.78
CA TYR A 419 6.57 23.06 36.28
C TYR A 419 5.77 22.76 35.00
N LEU A 420 6.42 22.21 33.98
CA LEU A 420 5.77 21.88 32.70
C LEU A 420 4.74 20.76 32.88
N THR A 421 5.11 19.71 33.62
CA THR A 421 4.21 18.59 33.92
C THR A 421 3.01 19.04 34.76
N SER A 422 3.18 19.96 35.71
CA SER A 422 2.07 20.54 36.48
C SER A 422 1.08 21.29 35.59
N SER A 423 1.54 22.03 34.57
CA SER A 423 0.64 22.70 33.62
C SER A 423 -0.22 21.68 32.86
N ALA A 424 0.42 20.61 32.35
CA ALA A 424 -0.22 19.52 31.62
C ALA A 424 -1.23 18.75 32.48
N VAL A 425 -0.81 18.36 33.68
CA VAL A 425 -1.64 17.72 34.71
C VAL A 425 -2.85 18.60 35.07
N ALA A 426 -2.70 19.91 35.16
CA ALA A 426 -3.80 20.81 35.47
C ALA A 426 -4.81 20.97 34.31
N PHE A 427 -4.40 20.75 33.05
CA PHE A 427 -5.33 20.59 31.92
C PHE A 427 -6.04 19.23 31.98
N LEU A 428 -5.32 18.14 32.24
CA LEU A 428 -5.89 16.79 32.36
C LEU A 428 -7.00 16.75 33.42
N ALA A 429 -6.75 17.35 34.59
CA ALA A 429 -7.73 17.46 35.66
C ALA A 429 -8.91 18.40 35.35
N HIS A 430 -8.85 19.21 34.30
CA HIS A 430 -10.01 19.99 33.81
C HIS A 430 -10.88 19.19 32.84
N ARG A 431 -10.28 18.27 32.06
CA ARG A 431 -10.98 17.40 31.08
C ARG A 431 -11.52 16.09 31.69
N THR A 432 -11.15 15.76 32.93
CA THR A 432 -11.47 14.51 33.62
C THR A 432 -12.31 14.70 34.88
N SER A 433 -12.87 13.61 35.43
CA SER A 433 -13.66 13.66 36.65
C SER A 433 -12.78 13.72 37.91
N ALA A 434 -13.30 14.31 39.00
CA ALA A 434 -12.62 14.29 40.29
C ALA A 434 -12.39 12.87 40.85
N ARG A 435 -13.12 11.86 40.35
CA ARG A 435 -12.89 10.45 40.66
C ARG A 435 -11.64 9.91 39.95
N ALA A 436 -11.46 10.22 38.67
CA ALA A 436 -10.26 9.85 37.94
C ALA A 436 -9.01 10.53 38.54
N VAL A 437 -9.11 11.81 38.92
CA VAL A 437 -8.02 12.52 39.63
C VAL A 437 -7.72 11.89 41.00
N ALA A 438 -8.73 11.46 41.75
CA ALA A 438 -8.54 10.73 43.01
C ALA A 438 -7.84 9.37 42.81
N GLN A 439 -8.23 8.61 41.78
CA GLN A 439 -7.60 7.34 41.45
C GLN A 439 -6.13 7.53 41.03
N LEU A 440 -5.84 8.50 40.17
CA LEU A 440 -4.48 8.87 39.76
C LEU A 440 -3.60 9.29 40.95
N LEU A 441 -4.16 10.03 41.91
CA LEU A 441 -3.47 10.43 43.15
C LEU A 441 -3.15 9.25 44.07
N LEU A 442 -4.06 8.27 44.17
CA LEU A 442 -3.85 7.05 44.96
C LEU A 442 -2.83 6.14 44.30
N GLU A 443 -2.84 6.01 42.97
CA GLU A 443 -1.91 5.18 42.21
C GLU A 443 -0.46 5.72 42.27
N LEU A 444 -0.30 7.03 42.12
CA LEU A 444 0.98 7.73 42.35
C LEU A 444 1.48 7.62 43.80
N TRP A 445 0.60 7.36 44.77
CA TRP A 445 1.01 7.13 46.17
C TRP A 445 1.33 5.65 46.45
N ALA A 446 0.56 4.72 45.88
CA ALA A 446 0.78 3.28 45.99
C ALA A 446 2.12 2.85 45.35
N SER A 447 2.44 3.42 44.18
CA SER A 447 3.74 3.27 43.49
C SER A 447 4.90 4.02 44.17
N GLY A 448 4.70 4.64 45.33
CA GLY A 448 5.73 5.39 46.06
C GLY A 448 6.15 6.71 45.42
N ARG A 449 5.56 7.10 44.28
CA ARG A 449 5.78 8.38 43.57
C ARG A 449 5.14 9.58 44.29
N ASN A 450 5.26 9.60 45.61
CA ASN A 450 4.66 10.53 46.58
C ASN A 450 4.99 12.01 46.33
N HIS A 451 6.03 12.33 45.54
CA HIS A 451 6.33 13.71 45.15
C HIS A 451 5.41 14.14 44.00
N ALA A 452 5.30 13.32 42.96
CA ALA A 452 4.40 13.56 41.84
C ALA A 452 2.93 13.62 42.28
N ALA A 453 2.51 12.78 43.24
CA ALA A 453 1.18 12.89 43.86
C ALA A 453 0.95 14.26 44.54
N SER A 454 1.98 14.82 45.19
CA SER A 454 1.88 16.13 45.86
C SER A 454 1.81 17.27 44.84
N GLU A 455 2.69 17.29 43.84
CA GLU A 455 2.70 18.30 42.77
C GLU A 455 1.43 18.25 41.91
N LEU A 456 0.91 17.05 41.60
CA LEU A 456 -0.40 16.84 40.97
C LEU A 456 -1.50 17.55 41.76
N LEU A 457 -1.61 17.29 43.07
CA LEU A 457 -2.67 17.92 43.87
C LEU A 457 -2.46 19.44 44.01
N ALA A 458 -1.22 19.95 44.04
CA ALA A 458 -0.94 21.39 44.00
C ALA A 458 -1.44 22.03 42.70
N ALA A 459 -1.09 21.45 41.56
CA ALA A 459 -1.46 21.93 40.23
C ALA A 459 -2.98 21.97 40.04
N VAL A 460 -3.68 20.90 40.44
CA VAL A 460 -5.15 20.83 40.37
C VAL A 460 -5.80 21.78 41.37
N ALA A 461 -5.27 21.95 42.57
CA ALA A 461 -5.81 22.90 43.55
C ALA A 461 -5.63 24.36 43.14
N ASN A 462 -4.56 24.68 42.40
CA ASN A 462 -4.32 26.02 41.89
C ASN A 462 -5.26 26.38 40.73
N ARG A 463 -5.56 25.42 39.82
CA ARG A 463 -6.35 25.66 38.60
C ARG A 463 -7.84 25.29 38.71
N SER A 464 -8.19 24.29 39.51
CA SER A 464 -9.57 23.84 39.74
C SER A 464 -9.79 23.40 41.20
N PRO A 465 -9.91 24.34 42.16
CA PRO A 465 -10.10 24.04 43.58
C PRO A 465 -11.28 23.10 43.88
N LYS A 466 -12.34 23.16 43.05
CA LYS A 466 -13.53 22.30 43.17
C LYS A 466 -13.21 20.83 42.86
N ILE A 467 -12.33 20.57 41.88
CA ILE A 467 -11.92 19.21 41.51
C ILE A 467 -10.91 18.67 42.51
N ALA A 468 -9.90 19.46 42.91
CA ALA A 468 -8.95 19.08 43.97
C ALA A 468 -9.66 18.70 45.28
N ARG A 469 -10.60 19.54 45.73
CA ARG A 469 -11.45 19.26 46.90
C ARG A 469 -12.22 17.94 46.73
N ASN A 470 -12.91 17.77 45.61
CA ASN A 470 -13.72 16.57 45.39
C ASN A 470 -12.85 15.30 45.30
N ALA A 471 -11.64 15.39 44.73
CA ALA A 471 -10.69 14.28 44.71
C ALA A 471 -10.23 13.91 46.13
N VAL A 472 -9.81 14.88 46.94
CA VAL A 472 -9.44 14.69 48.35
C VAL A 472 -10.59 14.04 49.17
N ILE A 473 -11.84 14.44 48.92
CA ILE A 473 -13.01 13.82 49.57
C ILE A 473 -13.21 12.36 49.10
N LEU A 474 -13.02 12.07 47.81
CA LEU A 474 -13.16 10.73 47.25
C LEU A 474 -12.03 9.77 47.65
N MET A 475 -10.86 10.30 48.02
CA MET A 475 -9.76 9.54 48.63
C MET A 475 -10.04 9.20 50.12
N GLY A 476 -11.05 9.84 50.73
CA GLY A 476 -11.59 9.49 52.05
C GLY A 476 -10.61 9.67 53.21
N GLN A 477 -10.67 8.77 54.19
CA GLN A 477 -9.74 8.71 55.32
C GLN A 477 -8.52 7.80 55.07
N ALA A 478 -8.16 7.55 53.80
CA ALA A 478 -6.93 6.80 53.52
C ALA A 478 -5.72 7.53 54.12
N PRO A 479 -4.77 6.83 54.79
CA PRO A 479 -3.61 7.48 55.42
C PRO A 479 -2.76 8.34 54.46
N SER A 480 -2.80 7.99 53.17
CA SER A 480 -2.23 8.78 52.07
C SER A 480 -2.76 10.21 52.00
N VAL A 481 -4.05 10.47 52.28
CA VAL A 481 -4.65 11.82 52.14
C VAL A 481 -4.02 12.81 53.11
N ALA A 482 -3.87 12.41 54.38
CA ALA A 482 -3.22 13.23 55.39
C ALA A 482 -1.74 13.45 55.05
N ALA A 483 -1.03 12.40 54.61
CA ALA A 483 0.37 12.48 54.25
C ALA A 483 0.62 13.37 53.01
N ILE A 484 -0.23 13.32 51.98
CA ILE A 484 -0.18 14.20 50.81
C ILE A 484 -0.40 15.66 51.22
N LEU A 485 -1.41 15.95 52.05
CA LEU A 485 -1.71 17.32 52.49
C LEU A 485 -0.62 17.91 53.41
N VAL A 486 -0.02 17.10 54.28
CA VAL A 486 1.15 17.49 55.09
C VAL A 486 2.37 17.73 54.19
N ARG A 487 2.61 16.86 53.20
CA ARG A 487 3.75 17.02 52.29
C ARG A 487 3.61 18.25 51.40
N LEU A 488 2.42 18.55 50.89
CA LEU A 488 2.07 19.79 50.19
C LEU A 488 2.41 21.05 51.00
N ALA A 489 2.10 21.06 52.31
CA ALA A 489 2.47 22.16 53.17
C ALA A 489 4.00 22.26 53.34
N GLY A 490 4.69 21.12 53.44
CA GLY A 490 6.14 21.02 53.55
C GLY A 490 6.92 21.40 52.28
N THR A 491 6.36 21.19 51.08
CA THR A 491 6.99 21.59 49.80
C THR A 491 6.64 23.02 49.38
N GLY A 492 6.03 23.82 50.27
CA GLY A 492 5.75 25.24 50.04
C GLY A 492 4.42 25.54 49.36
N HIS A 493 3.64 24.53 48.95
CA HIS A 493 2.30 24.67 48.34
C HIS A 493 1.20 24.99 49.38
N THR A 494 1.53 25.81 50.37
CA THR A 494 0.63 26.23 51.46
C THR A 494 -0.65 26.87 50.93
N ASP A 495 -0.55 27.64 49.85
CA ASP A 495 -1.70 28.31 49.22
C ASP A 495 -2.68 27.29 48.60
N ALA A 496 -2.19 26.19 48.03
CA ALA A 496 -3.03 25.07 47.57
C ALA A 496 -3.72 24.37 48.75
N VAL A 497 -3.01 24.11 49.85
CA VAL A 497 -3.58 23.53 51.08
C VAL A 497 -4.66 24.45 51.68
N VAL A 498 -4.46 25.77 51.65
CA VAL A 498 -5.45 26.77 52.08
C VAL A 498 -6.67 26.79 51.15
N ARG A 499 -6.49 26.72 49.83
CA ARG A 499 -7.59 26.63 48.84
C ARG A 499 -8.43 25.36 49.06
N ILE A 500 -7.80 24.19 49.22
CA ILE A 500 -8.48 22.93 49.52
C ILE A 500 -9.25 23.05 50.84
N ASN A 501 -8.61 23.48 51.93
CA ASN A 501 -9.24 23.60 53.25
C ASN A 501 -10.44 24.57 53.26
N ARG A 502 -10.33 25.72 52.58
CA ARG A 502 -11.46 26.65 52.40
C ARG A 502 -12.61 25.99 51.64
N ALA A 503 -12.31 25.25 50.57
CA ALA A 503 -13.30 24.60 49.74
C ALA A 503 -14.00 23.41 50.44
N VAL A 504 -13.29 22.65 51.30
CA VAL A 504 -13.86 21.62 52.18
C VAL A 504 -14.76 22.25 53.26
N ARG A 505 -14.26 23.25 53.99
CA ARG A 505 -15.02 23.94 55.05
C ARG A 505 -16.29 24.63 54.53
N ALA A 506 -16.31 25.02 53.25
CA ALA A 506 -17.52 25.52 52.59
C ALA A 506 -18.64 24.46 52.49
N ILE A 507 -18.30 23.18 52.26
CA ILE A 507 -19.30 22.10 52.29
C ILE A 507 -19.87 21.95 53.71
N GLY A 508 -19.02 21.80 54.73
CA GLY A 508 -19.47 21.61 56.12
C GLY A 508 -20.44 22.69 56.60
N ARG A 509 -20.26 23.95 56.16
CA ARG A 509 -21.18 25.06 56.45
C ARG A 509 -22.51 24.99 55.68
N SER A 510 -22.55 24.30 54.54
CA SER A 510 -23.78 24.06 53.76
C SER A 510 -24.55 22.82 54.23
N THR A 511 -23.86 21.73 54.57
CA THR A 511 -24.49 20.50 55.09
C THR A 511 -24.99 20.65 56.52
N ASN A 512 -24.31 21.43 57.37
CA ASN A 512 -24.80 21.76 58.73
C ASN A 512 -26.07 22.64 58.75
N ARG A 513 -26.66 22.98 57.59
CA ARG A 513 -28.05 23.50 57.51
C ARG A 513 -29.13 22.42 57.37
N HIS A 514 -28.76 21.15 57.14
CA HIS A 514 -29.70 20.05 56.92
C HIS A 514 -29.44 18.80 57.78
N SER A 515 -28.28 18.64 58.39
CA SER A 515 -28.07 17.62 59.44
C SER A 515 -27.10 18.08 60.52
N MET A 516 -27.51 17.93 61.79
CA MET A 516 -26.62 18.02 62.95
C MET A 516 -26.08 16.62 63.27
N THR A 517 -24.89 16.29 62.75
CA THR A 517 -24.01 15.28 63.36
C THR A 517 -22.55 15.57 63.02
N THR A 518 -21.72 15.50 64.05
CA THR A 518 -20.30 15.89 64.12
C THR A 518 -19.38 15.34 63.03
N VAL A 519 -18.50 16.22 62.52
CA VAL A 519 -17.12 15.97 62.07
C VAL A 519 -16.25 17.10 62.60
#